data_AF-A0A803P8X4-F1
#
_entry.id   AF-A0A803P8X4-F1
#
_cell.length_a   1.000
_cell.length_b   1.000
_cell.length_c   1.000
_cell.angle_alpha   90.00
_cell.angle_beta   90.00
_cell.angle_gamma   90.00
#
_symmetry.space_group_name_H-M   'P 1'
#
loop_
_entity.id
_entity.type
_entity.pdbx_description
1 polymer ?
#
loop_
_entity_poly.entity_id
_entity_poly.type
_entity_poly.pdbx_seq_one_letter_code
_entity_poly.pdbx_strand_id
1 'polypeptide(L)'
;MTLVATNVAARGLDINDPADVAKPAGVEAAEIINQISDSVISAFKAAAEDLLNTFGLSAVELLSKALAKAAGYSEIKSRSLLTSMENCVTPSLFRYLRTNNTKSKEVMRKTIKCPRQPLGSLQQCGFYVLRMMKDFVINEDSMRWLTSNCGGKTSYTKDEINEVRDEWAQYITEFMKST
;
A
#
# COMPACT_ATOMS: atom_id res chain seq x y z
N MET A 1 24.86 6.71 0.36
CA MET A 1 23.39 6.71 0.22
C MET A 1 23.05 5.57 -0.74
N THR A 2 22.90 4.36 -0.21
CA THR A 2 22.89 3.13 -1.01
C THR A 2 21.50 2.51 -0.90
N LEU A 3 20.69 2.65 -1.95
CA LEU A 3 19.41 1.97 -2.08
C LEU A 3 19.66 0.58 -2.67
N VAL A 4 19.43 -0.46 -1.87
CA VAL A 4 19.41 -1.85 -2.36
C VAL A 4 18.04 -2.11 -2.98
N ALA A 5 17.99 -2.16 -4.31
CA ALA A 5 16.81 -2.58 -5.06
C ALA A 5 16.59 -4.09 -4.88
N THR A 6 15.53 -4.49 -4.19
CA THR A 6 15.08 -5.88 -4.21
C THR A 6 14.25 -6.12 -5.47
N ASN A 7 14.85 -6.85 -6.40
CA ASN A 7 14.17 -7.54 -7.50
C ASN A 7 13.11 -8.50 -6.95
N VAL A 8 11.88 -8.04 -6.77
CA VAL A 8 10.73 -8.93 -6.60
C VAL A 8 9.88 -8.84 -7.85
N ALA A 9 10.06 -9.83 -8.72
CA ALA A 9 9.15 -10.12 -9.81
C ALA A 9 7.72 -10.19 -9.26
N ALA A 10 6.78 -9.54 -9.94
CA ALA A 10 5.36 -9.50 -9.61
C ALA A 10 4.74 -10.91 -9.55
N ARG A 11 4.96 -11.62 -8.44
CA ARG A 11 4.12 -12.70 -7.95
C ARG A 11 3.09 -12.04 -7.06
N GLY A 12 1.82 -12.40 -7.24
CA GLY A 12 0.66 -11.71 -6.67
C GLY A 12 0.92 -11.25 -5.24
N LEU A 13 1.01 -9.93 -5.05
CA LEU A 13 1.03 -9.31 -3.74
C LEU A 13 -0.36 -9.52 -3.14
N ASP A 14 -0.50 -10.56 -2.33
CA ASP A 14 -1.55 -10.58 -1.33
C ASP A 14 -1.10 -9.56 -0.26
N ILE A 15 -1.61 -8.34 -0.36
CA ILE A 15 -1.25 -7.19 0.51
C ILE A 15 -1.66 -7.45 1.98
N ASN A 16 -2.19 -8.64 2.31
CA ASN A 16 -2.67 -9.00 3.63
C ASN A 16 -1.78 -9.99 4.38
N ASP A 17 -0.65 -10.48 3.83
CA ASP A 17 0.21 -11.40 4.59
C ASP A 17 0.93 -10.64 5.72
N PRO A 18 0.67 -10.97 7.01
CA PRO A 18 1.37 -10.37 8.14
C PRO A 18 2.90 -10.45 8.03
N ALA A 19 3.42 -11.48 7.35
CA ALA A 19 4.85 -11.70 7.17
C ALA A 19 5.51 -10.63 6.28
N ASP A 20 4.79 -10.08 5.31
CA ASP A 20 5.32 -9.06 4.40
C ASP A 20 5.32 -7.65 5.01
N VAL A 21 4.52 -7.45 6.06
CA VAL A 21 4.51 -6.24 6.89
C VAL A 21 5.56 -6.30 8.01
N ALA A 22 5.75 -7.47 8.62
CA ALA A 22 6.68 -7.64 9.72
C ALA A 22 8.16 -7.44 9.31
N LYS A 23 8.53 -7.84 8.09
CA LYS A 23 9.90 -7.68 7.56
C LYS A 23 10.37 -6.23 7.48
N PRO A 24 9.67 -5.31 6.78
CA PRO A 24 10.09 -3.91 6.72
C PRO A 24 10.05 -3.23 8.10
N ALA A 25 9.03 -3.51 8.91
CA ALA A 25 8.93 -2.98 10.28
C ALA A 25 10.10 -3.41 11.17
N GLY A 26 10.58 -4.65 11.02
CA GLY A 26 11.76 -5.14 11.73
C GLY A 26 13.05 -4.44 11.32
N VAL A 27 13.22 -4.11 10.04
CA VAL A 27 14.41 -3.38 9.53
C VAL A 27 14.42 -1.95 10.06
N GLU A 28 13.28 -1.25 10.02
CA GLU A 28 13.15 0.11 10.54
C GLU A 28 13.41 0.16 12.05
N ALA A 29 12.84 -0.79 12.81
CA ALA A 29 13.09 -0.87 14.24
C ALA A 29 14.57 -1.15 14.56
N ALA A 30 15.26 -1.98 13.77
CA ALA A 30 16.69 -2.25 13.98
C ALA A 30 17.56 -0.99 13.79
N GLU A 31 17.23 -0.14 12.82
CA GLU A 31 17.92 1.14 12.61
C GLU A 31 17.72 2.10 13.79
N ILE A 32 16.50 2.17 14.33
CA ILE A 32 16.18 3.00 15.50
C ILE A 32 16.89 2.47 16.75
N ILE A 33 16.91 1.15 16.95
CA ILE A 33 17.59 0.51 18.09
C ILE A 33 19.09 0.80 18.07
N ASN A 34 19.73 0.78 16.89
CA ASN A 34 21.15 1.10 16.76
C ASN A 34 21.51 2.55 17.10
N GLN A 35 20.54 3.47 17.13
CA GLN A 35 20.76 4.86 17.53
C GLN A 35 20.69 5.07 19.05
N ILE A 36 20.26 4.06 19.81
CA ILE A 36 20.13 4.15 21.26
C ILE A 36 21.51 4.00 21.90
N SER A 37 21.94 5.00 22.69
CA SER A 37 23.21 4.93 23.41
C SER A 37 23.15 3.95 24.58
N ASP A 38 24.25 3.20 24.80
CA ASP A 38 24.38 2.22 25.89
C ASP A 38 24.14 2.79 27.29
N SER A 39 24.33 4.10 27.46
CA SER A 39 24.08 4.80 28.72
C SER A 39 22.64 4.66 29.21
N VAL A 40 21.69 4.61 28.28
CA VAL A 40 20.25 4.53 28.57
C VAL A 40 19.83 3.09 28.88
N ILE A 41 20.53 2.09 28.34
CA ILE A 41 20.19 0.67 28.50
C ILE A 41 20.19 0.26 29.97
N SER A 42 21.13 0.78 30.77
CA SER A 42 21.23 0.47 32.20
C SER A 42 19.99 0.88 32.99
N ALA A 43 19.33 1.98 32.61
CA ALA A 43 18.11 2.47 33.27
C ALA A 43 16.87 1.63 32.91
N PHE A 44 16.80 1.08 31.70
CA PHE A 44 15.66 0.27 31.25
C PHE A 44 15.80 -1.23 31.52
N LYS A 45 17.01 -1.69 31.88
CA LYS A 45 17.30 -3.10 32.11
C LYS A 45 16.45 -3.70 33.24
N ALA A 46 16.36 -3.03 34.38
CA ALA A 46 15.56 -3.51 35.52
C ALA A 46 14.06 -3.64 35.14
N ALA A 47 13.51 -2.63 34.45
CA ALA A 47 12.13 -2.67 33.99
C ALA A 47 11.88 -3.80 32.95
N ALA A 48 12.85 -4.09 32.09
CA ALA A 48 12.75 -5.18 31.12
C ALA A 48 12.78 -6.57 31.79
N GLU A 49 13.63 -6.77 32.80
CA GLU A 49 13.70 -8.00 33.59
C GLU A 49 12.40 -8.23 34.40
N ASP A 50 11.85 -7.18 35.01
CA ASP A 50 10.56 -7.24 35.71
C ASP A 50 9.42 -7.64 34.77
N LEU A 51 9.40 -7.12 33.54
CA LEU A 51 8.41 -7.50 32.52
C LEU A 51 8.52 -8.98 32.14
N LEU A 52 9.74 -9.49 31.95
CA LEU A 52 9.96 -10.91 31.65
C LEU A 52 9.44 -11.81 32.77
N ASN A 53 9.72 -11.43 34.02
CA ASN A 53 9.27 -12.18 35.19
C ASN A 53 7.74 -12.09 35.38
N THR A 54 7.13 -10.94 35.09
CA THR A 54 5.70 -10.71 35.27
C THR A 54 4.85 -11.48 34.27
N PHE A 55 5.24 -11.50 32.99
CA PHE A 55 4.45 -12.11 31.92
C PHE A 55 4.76 -13.59 31.69
N GLY A 56 5.90 -14.10 32.19
CA GLY A 56 6.33 -15.48 31.97
C GLY A 56 6.51 -15.85 30.50
N LEU A 57 6.68 -14.84 29.62
CA LEU A 57 6.87 -15.00 28.18
C LEU A 57 8.35 -15.10 27.84
N SER A 58 8.66 -15.72 26.70
CA SER A 58 10.01 -15.69 26.18
C SER A 58 10.40 -14.27 25.75
N ALA A 59 11.69 -13.94 25.82
CA ALA A 59 12.20 -12.64 25.37
C ALA A 59 11.83 -12.32 23.92
N VAL A 60 11.74 -13.35 23.07
CA VAL A 60 11.35 -13.23 21.66
C VAL A 60 9.87 -12.87 21.51
N GLU A 61 8.97 -13.46 22.30
CA GLU A 61 7.54 -13.13 22.24
C GLU A 61 7.26 -11.72 22.75
N LEU A 62 7.97 -11.30 23.80
CA LEU A 62 7.84 -9.96 24.36
C LEU A 62 8.38 -8.90 23.39
N LEU A 63 9.53 -9.19 22.74
CA LEU A 63 10.07 -8.35 21.67
C LEU A 63 9.13 -8.31 20.46
N SER A 64 8.52 -9.44 20.08
CA SER A 64 7.56 -9.49 18.97
C SER A 64 6.33 -8.63 19.25
N LYS A 65 5.80 -8.65 20.48
CA LYS A 65 4.69 -7.78 20.90
C LYS A 65 5.09 -6.31 20.92
N ALA A 66 6.29 -6.00 21.42
CA ALA A 66 6.81 -4.62 21.44
C ALA A 66 7.00 -4.09 20.01
N LEU A 67 7.55 -4.91 19.11
CA LEU A 67 7.75 -4.57 17.71
C LEU A 67 6.42 -4.34 16.98
N ALA A 68 5.45 -5.23 17.18
CA ALA A 68 4.10 -5.07 16.63
C ALA A 68 3.47 -3.76 17.12
N LYS A 69 3.57 -3.46 18.43
CA LYS A 69 3.05 -2.22 19.02
C LYS A 69 3.76 -0.98 18.50
N ALA A 70 5.09 -1.00 18.38
CA ALA A 70 5.90 0.10 17.87
C ALA A 70 5.60 0.41 16.40
N ALA A 71 5.39 -0.63 15.60
CA ALA A 71 4.96 -0.52 14.20
C ALA A 71 3.46 -0.16 14.04
N GLY A 72 2.73 0.05 15.15
CA GLY A 72 1.32 0.44 15.14
C GLY A 72 0.33 -0.71 14.91
N TYR A 73 0.79 -1.96 14.92
CA TYR A 73 -0.05 -3.15 14.78
C TYR A 73 -0.47 -3.66 16.15
N SER A 74 -1.65 -3.26 16.62
CA SER A 74 -2.26 -3.82 17.84
C SER A 74 -3.10 -5.08 17.56
N GLU A 75 -3.65 -5.17 16.35
CA GLU A 75 -4.52 -6.26 15.91
C GLU A 75 -4.55 -6.25 14.37
N ILE A 76 -4.32 -7.39 13.72
CA ILE A 76 -4.48 -7.50 12.26
C ILE A 76 -5.98 -7.63 11.98
N LYS A 77 -6.67 -6.49 11.96
CA LYS A 77 -8.08 -6.45 11.56
C LYS A 77 -8.18 -6.52 10.04
N SER A 78 -8.88 -7.52 9.53
CA SER A 78 -9.23 -7.56 8.11
C SER A 78 -10.14 -6.35 7.79
N ARG A 79 -9.66 -5.41 6.97
CA ARG A 79 -10.45 -4.28 6.47
C ARG A 79 -10.66 -4.44 4.97
N SER A 80 -11.86 -4.13 4.50
CA SER A 80 -12.11 -4.11 3.07
C SER A 80 -11.29 -2.99 2.41
N LEU A 81 -10.50 -3.32 1.39
CA LEU A 81 -9.73 -2.34 0.62
C LEU A 81 -10.61 -1.32 -0.13
N LEU A 82 -11.89 -1.61 -0.32
CA LEU A 82 -12.82 -0.76 -1.07
C LEU A 82 -13.67 0.13 -0.18
N THR A 83 -14.04 -0.35 1.02
CA THR A 83 -14.98 0.36 1.89
C THR A 83 -14.36 0.77 3.23
N SER A 84 -13.11 0.39 3.50
CA SER A 84 -12.45 0.55 4.80
C SER A 84 -13.22 -0.07 5.98
N MET A 85 -14.24 -0.90 5.69
CA MET A 85 -15.06 -1.52 6.72
C MET A 85 -14.29 -2.64 7.43
N GLU A 86 -14.35 -2.63 8.76
CA GLU A 86 -13.79 -3.68 9.60
C GLU A 86 -14.55 -5.01 9.39
N ASN A 87 -13.83 -6.13 9.44
CA ASN A 87 -14.34 -7.52 9.34
C ASN A 87 -15.00 -7.89 8.00
N CYS A 88 -14.87 -7.05 6.98
CA CYS A 88 -15.36 -7.31 5.63
C CYS A 88 -14.19 -7.68 4.72
N VAL A 89 -13.84 -8.97 4.65
CA VAL A 89 -12.88 -9.44 3.66
C VAL A 89 -13.53 -9.28 2.27
N THR A 90 -12.89 -8.54 1.36
CA THR A 90 -13.33 -8.35 -0.03
C THR A 90 -13.71 -9.66 -0.79
N PRO A 91 -13.13 -10.85 -0.48
CA PRO A 91 -13.60 -12.13 -1.00
C PRO A 91 -15.04 -12.50 -0.63
N SER A 92 -15.53 -12.09 0.55
CA SER A 92 -16.88 -12.43 1.03
C SER A 92 -17.96 -11.63 0.29
N LEU A 93 -17.72 -10.35 -0.01
CA LEU A 93 -18.61 -9.58 -0.88
C LEU A 93 -18.60 -10.16 -2.30
N PHE A 94 -17.43 -10.53 -2.82
CA PHE A 94 -17.31 -11.21 -4.12
C PHE A 94 -18.06 -12.56 -4.14
N ARG A 95 -18.00 -13.32 -3.05
CA ARG A 95 -18.70 -14.61 -2.90
C ARG A 95 -20.20 -14.42 -2.73
N TYR A 96 -20.65 -13.45 -1.93
CA TYR A 96 -22.06 -13.13 -1.71
C TYR A 96 -22.74 -12.60 -2.98
N LEU A 97 -22.06 -11.76 -3.76
CA LEU A 97 -22.52 -11.30 -5.08
C LEU A 97 -22.59 -12.47 -6.09
N ARG A 98 -21.72 -13.48 -5.96
CA ARG A 98 -21.73 -14.69 -6.80
C ARG A 98 -22.85 -15.67 -6.43
N THR A 99 -23.23 -15.77 -5.16
CA THR A 99 -24.25 -16.74 -4.70
C THR A 99 -25.69 -16.24 -4.85
N ASN A 100 -25.93 -14.93 -4.74
CA ASN A 100 -27.30 -14.37 -4.78
C ASN A 100 -27.77 -13.94 -6.18
N ASN A 101 -26.96 -14.13 -7.21
CA ASN A 101 -27.34 -13.82 -8.58
C ASN A 101 -27.63 -15.11 -9.36
N THR A 102 -28.86 -15.61 -9.26
CA THR A 102 -29.38 -16.76 -10.03
C THR A 102 -29.58 -16.47 -11.53
N LYS A 103 -29.08 -15.32 -12.00
CA LYS A 103 -28.72 -15.08 -13.40
C LYS A 103 -27.38 -14.36 -13.45
N SER A 104 -26.33 -14.98 -12.92
CA SER A 104 -24.97 -14.48 -13.07
C SER A 104 -24.63 -14.47 -14.55
N LYS A 105 -24.91 -13.35 -15.24
CA LYS A 105 -24.16 -12.97 -16.43
C LYS A 105 -22.72 -13.07 -15.99
N GLU A 106 -22.00 -14.03 -16.55
CA GLU A 106 -20.59 -14.25 -16.31
C GLU A 106 -19.90 -12.89 -16.24
N VAL A 107 -19.45 -12.49 -15.05
CA VAL A 107 -18.77 -11.22 -14.87
C VAL A 107 -17.52 -11.32 -15.71
N MET A 108 -17.55 -10.69 -16.87
CA MET A 108 -16.49 -10.74 -17.87
C MET A 108 -15.26 -10.03 -17.31
N ARG A 109 -14.46 -10.75 -16.55
CA ARG A 109 -13.19 -10.26 -16.02
C ARG A 109 -12.22 -10.16 -17.19
N LYS A 110 -12.12 -8.96 -17.76
CA LYS A 110 -11.12 -8.66 -18.79
C LYS A 110 -9.82 -8.29 -18.11
N THR A 111 -8.77 -9.01 -18.45
CA THR A 111 -7.40 -8.60 -18.12
C THR A 111 -7.02 -7.48 -19.09
N ILE A 112 -7.00 -6.24 -18.59
CA ILE A 112 -6.61 -5.05 -19.35
C ILE A 112 -5.13 -4.78 -19.08
N LYS A 113 -4.34 -4.54 -20.13
CA LYS A 113 -2.96 -4.06 -19.96
C LYS A 113 -2.98 -2.55 -19.79
N CYS A 114 -2.70 -2.07 -18.58
CA CYS A 114 -2.60 -0.64 -18.28
C CYS A 114 -1.16 -0.12 -18.42
N PRO A 115 -0.97 1.19 -18.66
CA PRO A 115 0.35 1.82 -18.68
C PRO A 115 1.08 1.58 -17.36
N ARG A 116 2.33 1.10 -17.45
CA ARG A 116 3.16 0.78 -16.29
C ARG A 116 4.11 1.92 -15.99
N GLN A 117 4.30 2.20 -14.71
CA GLN A 117 5.35 3.11 -14.27
C GLN A 117 6.73 2.49 -14.50
N PRO A 118 7.74 3.24 -14.99
CA PRO A 118 9.09 2.74 -15.16
C PRO A 118 9.65 2.26 -13.82
N LEU A 119 10.28 1.09 -13.85
CA LEU A 119 10.91 0.48 -12.68
C LEU A 119 11.97 1.44 -12.12
N GLY A 120 11.90 1.75 -10.82
CA GLY A 120 12.82 2.70 -10.17
C GLY A 120 12.38 4.17 -10.17
N SER A 121 11.19 4.51 -10.71
CA SER A 121 10.66 5.87 -10.61
C SER A 121 10.18 6.15 -9.17
N LEU A 122 10.84 7.10 -8.49
CA LEU A 122 10.47 7.58 -7.15
C LEU A 122 9.00 8.06 -7.11
N GLN A 123 8.22 7.58 -6.14
CA GLN A 123 6.90 8.10 -5.67
C GLN A 123 6.01 8.85 -6.69
N GLN A 124 5.83 8.31 -7.91
CA GLN A 124 4.95 8.91 -8.93
C GLN A 124 3.64 8.14 -9.16
N CYS A 125 3.38 7.11 -8.35
CA CYS A 125 2.22 6.23 -8.53
C CYS A 125 0.90 7.00 -8.47
N GLY A 126 0.78 7.99 -7.59
CA GLY A 126 -0.40 8.87 -7.53
C GLY A 126 -0.64 9.64 -8.83
N PHE A 127 0.39 10.21 -9.44
CA PHE A 127 0.27 10.95 -10.70
C PHE A 127 -0.01 10.03 -11.90
N TYR A 128 0.50 8.80 -11.89
CA TYR A 128 0.14 7.78 -12.87
C TYR A 128 -1.35 7.45 -12.83
N VAL A 129 -1.90 7.27 -11.61
CA VAL A 129 -3.33 7.00 -11.42
C VAL A 129 -4.16 8.20 -11.87
N LEU A 130 -3.78 9.42 -11.48
CA LEU A 130 -4.46 10.64 -11.91
C LEU A 130 -4.44 10.80 -13.43
N ARG A 131 -3.30 10.55 -14.09
CA ARG A 131 -3.20 10.57 -15.55
C ARG A 131 -4.11 9.54 -16.20
N MET A 132 -4.12 8.31 -15.67
CA MET A 132 -4.98 7.24 -16.19
C MET A 132 -6.46 7.57 -16.03
N MET A 133 -6.85 8.15 -14.90
CA MET A 133 -8.22 8.63 -14.67
C MET A 133 -8.58 9.77 -15.62
N LYS A 134 -7.67 10.73 -15.83
CA LYS A 134 -7.84 11.83 -16.79
C LYS A 134 -8.05 11.28 -18.19
N ASP A 135 -7.18 10.39 -18.66
CA ASP A 135 -7.33 9.75 -19.97
C ASP A 135 -8.68 9.02 -20.06
N PHE A 136 -9.06 8.21 -19.05
CA PHE A 136 -10.34 7.49 -19.05
C PHE A 136 -11.55 8.43 -19.21
N VAL A 137 -11.57 9.55 -18.49
CA VAL A 137 -12.69 10.52 -18.50
C VAL A 137 -12.72 11.36 -19.78
N ILE A 138 -11.56 11.69 -20.35
CA ILE A 138 -11.48 12.53 -21.57
C ILE A 138 -11.81 11.72 -22.84
N ASN A 139 -11.58 10.41 -22.85
CA ASN A 139 -11.93 9.58 -24.01
C ASN A 139 -13.46 9.50 -24.19
N GLU A 140 -13.97 9.92 -25.35
CA GLU A 140 -15.40 9.84 -25.70
C GLU A 140 -15.97 8.43 -25.56
N ASP A 141 -15.14 7.42 -25.84
CA ASP A 141 -15.50 6.01 -25.77
C ASP A 141 -14.57 5.28 -24.79
N SER A 142 -14.69 5.63 -23.50
CA SER A 142 -13.83 5.11 -22.41
C SER A 142 -13.81 3.58 -22.36
N MET A 143 -14.93 2.94 -22.72
CA MET A 143 -15.02 1.47 -22.80
C MET A 143 -14.19 0.92 -23.96
N ARG A 144 -14.26 1.53 -25.14
CA ARG A 144 -13.38 1.17 -26.26
C ARG A 144 -11.91 1.38 -25.88
N TRP A 145 -11.58 2.50 -25.25
CA TRP A 145 -10.23 2.80 -24.77
C TRP A 145 -9.68 1.71 -23.83
N LEU A 146 -10.48 1.29 -22.84
CA LEU A 146 -10.14 0.18 -21.94
C LEU A 146 -9.96 -1.14 -22.68
N THR A 147 -10.89 -1.48 -23.58
CA THR A 147 -10.80 -2.73 -24.37
C THR A 147 -9.62 -2.73 -25.36
N SER A 148 -9.11 -1.56 -25.70
CA SER A 148 -7.90 -1.35 -26.51
C SER A 148 -6.62 -1.31 -25.65
N ASN A 149 -6.64 -1.86 -24.43
CA ASN A 149 -5.50 -1.82 -23.49
C ASN A 149 -5.02 -0.38 -23.23
N CYS A 150 -5.94 0.47 -22.79
CA CYS A 150 -5.67 1.88 -22.52
C CYS A 150 -5.11 2.62 -23.76
N GLY A 151 -5.69 2.34 -24.93
CA GLY A 151 -5.24 2.88 -26.21
C GLY A 151 -3.86 2.38 -26.64
N GLY A 152 -3.44 1.19 -26.17
CA GLY A 152 -2.14 0.59 -26.50
C GLY A 152 -0.94 1.20 -25.76
N LYS A 153 -1.16 2.12 -24.81
CA LYS A 153 -0.06 2.76 -24.06
C LYS A 153 0.60 1.80 -23.09
N THR A 154 1.93 1.74 -23.12
CA THR A 154 2.74 0.87 -22.25
C THR A 154 3.30 1.60 -21.02
N SER A 155 3.49 2.91 -21.09
CA SER A 155 3.91 3.80 -20.00
C SER A 155 3.52 5.24 -20.35
N TYR A 156 3.48 6.12 -19.34
CA TYR A 156 3.49 7.56 -19.54
C TYR A 156 4.93 8.09 -19.58
N THR A 157 5.12 9.19 -20.30
CA THR A 157 6.34 9.98 -20.32
C THR A 157 6.36 10.95 -19.14
N LYS A 158 7.54 11.48 -18.81
CA LYS A 158 7.67 12.48 -17.74
C LYS A 158 6.86 13.74 -18.04
N ASP A 159 6.76 14.14 -19.31
CA ASP A 159 6.03 15.33 -19.73
C ASP A 159 4.52 15.15 -19.55
N GLU A 160 3.98 13.99 -19.94
CA GLU A 160 2.56 13.65 -19.70
C GLU A 160 2.20 13.63 -18.20
N ILE A 161 3.16 13.23 -17.36
CA ILE A 161 2.99 13.25 -15.91
C ILE A 161 3.09 14.67 -15.36
N ASN A 162 4.04 15.48 -15.85
CA ASN A 162 4.18 16.88 -15.46
C ASN A 162 2.95 17.71 -15.82
N GLU A 163 2.32 17.46 -16.97
CA GLU A 163 1.06 18.10 -17.37
C GLU A 163 -0.01 17.96 -16.27
N VAL A 164 -0.19 16.75 -15.74
CA VAL A 164 -1.16 16.49 -14.67
C VAL A 164 -0.73 17.14 -13.36
N ARG A 165 0.58 17.21 -13.08
CA ARG A 165 1.11 17.90 -11.90
C ARG A 165 0.82 19.40 -11.96
N ASP A 166 1.05 20.01 -13.11
CA ASP A 166 0.89 21.44 -13.31
C ASP A 166 -0.58 21.85 -13.25
N GLU A 167 -1.47 21.07 -13.88
CA GLU A 167 -2.93 21.29 -13.78
C GLU A 167 -3.43 21.18 -12.34
N TRP A 168 -2.99 20.15 -11.61
CA TRP A 168 -3.36 19.99 -10.21
C TRP A 168 -2.82 21.13 -9.33
N ALA A 169 -1.58 21.56 -9.57
CA ALA A 169 -0.98 22.67 -8.85
C ALA A 169 -1.72 24.00 -9.13
N GLN A 170 -2.11 24.25 -10.38
CA GLN A 170 -2.92 25.40 -10.76
C GLN A 170 -4.29 25.37 -10.07
N TYR A 171 -5.00 24.25 -10.14
CA TYR A 171 -6.30 24.08 -9.49
C TYR A 171 -6.23 24.35 -7.98
N ILE A 172 -5.25 23.77 -7.29
CA ILE A 172 -5.05 24.00 -5.85
C ILE A 172 -4.71 25.47 -5.57
N THR A 173 -3.87 26.10 -6.40
CA THR A 173 -3.51 27.51 -6.24
C THR A 173 -4.70 28.44 -6.42
N GLU A 174 -5.57 28.16 -7.39
CA GLU A 174 -6.81 28.91 -7.60
C GLU A 174 -7.80 28.70 -6.44
N PHE A 175 -7.95 27.46 -5.99
CA PHE A 175 -8.78 27.11 -4.84
C PHE A 175 -8.33 27.80 -3.54
N MET A 176 -7.02 27.90 -3.32
CA MET A 176 -6.47 28.61 -2.15
C MET A 176 -6.62 30.13 -2.26
N LYS A 177 -6.71 30.70 -3.47
CA LYS A 177 -6.95 32.15 -3.67
C LYS A 177 -8.42 32.53 -3.50
N SER A 178 -9.34 31.58 -3.63
CA SER A 178 -10.78 31.81 -3.50
C SER A 178 -11.33 31.56 -2.08
N THR A 179 -10.47 31.14 -1.15
CA THR A 179 -10.76 30.96 0.28
C THR A 179 -10.21 32.13 1.09
#